data_AF-A0A5M8PT16-F1
#
_entry.id   AF-A0A5M8PT16-F1
#
_cell.length_a   1.000
_cell.length_b   1.000
_cell.length_c   1.000
_cell.angle_alpha   90.00
_cell.angle_beta   90.00
_cell.angle_gamma   90.00
#
_symmetry.space_group_name_H-M   'P 1'
#
loop_
_entity.id
_entity.type
_entity.pdbx_description
1 polymer ?
#
loop_
_entity_poly.entity_id
_entity_poly.type
_entity_poly.pdbx_seq_one_letter_code
_entity_poly.pdbx_strand_id
1 'polypeptide(L)'
;MLDGLFMLLTLSTVMAIASFLAGSLPLTFTLSHSQLRLISTVGMGILVGTSLIVIIPEGIETLYSASSASQTAHTHRALSTPPLSIRWPPATPWLSPRDPSNALPNPVIPANPDTPSTTPTPRATAAHRTPTPGSASP
;
A
#
# COMPACT_ATOMS: atom_id res chain seq x y z
N MET A 1 -14.87 -26.61 28.50
CA MET A 1 -13.96 -26.55 27.32
C MET A 1 -14.68 -26.06 26.07
N LEU A 2 -15.92 -26.50 25.81
CA LEU A 2 -16.68 -26.08 24.62
C LEU A 2 -17.13 -24.61 24.66
N ASP A 3 -17.25 -23.98 25.83
CA ASP A 3 -17.73 -22.59 25.96
C ASP A 3 -16.86 -21.57 25.22
N GLY A 4 -15.53 -21.68 25.31
CA GLY A 4 -14.63 -20.79 24.58
C GLY A 4 -14.69 -21.01 23.06
N LEU A 5 -14.81 -22.27 22.63
CA LEU A 5 -15.00 -22.61 21.22
C LEU A 5 -16.34 -22.09 20.70
N PHE A 6 -17.41 -22.20 21.49
CA PHE A 6 -18.73 -21.68 21.15
C PHE A 6 -18.74 -20.16 21.04
N MET A 7 -18.05 -19.46 21.95
CA MET A 7 -17.88 -18.01 21.90
C MET A 7 -17.11 -17.56 20.66
N LEU A 8 -15.98 -18.21 20.33
CA LEU A 8 -15.21 -17.92 19.12
C LEU A 8 -16.01 -18.22 17.85
N LEU A 9 -16.73 -19.36 17.80
CA LEU A 9 -17.57 -19.71 16.66
C LEU A 9 -18.70 -18.70 16.46
N THR A 10 -19.32 -18.26 17.56
CA THR A 10 -20.39 -17.25 17.51
C THR A 10 -19.85 -15.90 17.05
N LEU A 11 -18.76 -15.41 17.64
CA LEU A 11 -18.11 -14.15 17.25
C LEU A 11 -17.63 -14.19 15.79
N SER A 12 -17.04 -15.31 15.36
CA SER A 12 -16.61 -15.52 13.98
C SER A 12 -17.79 -15.52 13.00
N THR A 13 -18.87 -16.22 13.33
CA THR A 13 -20.09 -16.24 12.49
C THR A 13 -20.71 -14.85 12.38
N VAL A 14 -20.80 -14.11 13.49
CA VAL A 14 -21.32 -12.74 13.51
C VAL A 14 -20.44 -11.82 12.66
N MET A 15 -19.11 -11.88 12.82
CA MET A 15 -18.15 -11.14 11.99
C MET A 15 -18.29 -11.48 10.50
N ALA A 16 -18.45 -12.77 10.17
CA ALA A 16 -18.59 -13.23 8.79
C ALA A 16 -19.87 -12.67 8.14
N ILE A 17 -21.01 -12.76 8.84
CA ILE A 17 -22.29 -12.22 8.35
C ILE A 17 -22.20 -10.70 8.22
N ALA A 18 -21.71 -10.00 9.25
CA ALA A 18 -21.61 -8.54 9.23
C ALA A 18 -20.69 -8.04 8.11
N SER A 19 -19.52 -8.67 7.92
CA SER A 19 -18.58 -8.31 6.86
C SER A 19 -19.12 -8.62 5.47
N PHE A 20 -19.86 -9.73 5.32
CA PHE A 20 -20.51 -10.07 4.06
C PHE A 20 -21.63 -9.09 3.72
N LEU A 21 -22.47 -8.71 4.69
CA LEU A 21 -23.51 -7.69 4.51
C LEU A 21 -22.90 -6.32 4.21
N ALA A 22 -21.92 -5.88 5.00
CA ALA A 22 -21.25 -4.60 4.80
C ALA A 22 -20.46 -4.55 3.47
N GLY A 23 -19.88 -5.67 3.03
CA GLY A 23 -19.14 -5.78 1.77
C GLY A 23 -20.04 -5.96 0.53
N SER A 24 -21.23 -6.54 0.69
CA SER A 24 -22.25 -6.63 -0.37
C SER A 24 -23.13 -5.38 -0.47
N LEU A 25 -23.11 -4.53 0.57
CA LEU A 25 -23.82 -3.25 0.61
C LEU A 25 -23.50 -2.38 -0.62
N PRO A 26 -22.23 -2.10 -0.99
CA PRO A 26 -21.88 -1.30 -2.17
C PRO A 26 -22.27 -1.95 -3.51
N LEU A 27 -22.40 -3.29 -3.55
CA LEU A 27 -22.72 -4.05 -4.77
C LEU A 27 -24.21 -4.04 -5.11
N THR A 28 -25.07 -3.92 -4.10
CA THR A 28 -26.54 -4.05 -4.27
C THR A 28 -27.22 -2.71 -4.55
N PHE A 29 -26.54 -1.60 -4.26
CA PHE A 29 -27.04 -0.28 -4.57
C PHE A 29 -26.58 0.15 -5.97
N THR A 30 -27.52 0.54 -6.84
CA THR A 30 -27.27 1.22 -8.12
C THR A 30 -26.84 2.68 -7.87
N LEU A 31 -25.66 2.84 -7.28
CA LEU A 31 -25.21 4.13 -6.74
C LEU A 31 -24.69 5.07 -7.83
N SER A 32 -25.19 6.29 -7.81
CA SER A 32 -24.58 7.44 -8.48
C SER A 32 -23.19 7.72 -7.85
N HIS A 33 -22.27 8.28 -8.65
CA HIS A 33 -20.85 8.57 -8.31
C HIS A 33 -20.64 9.22 -6.93
N SER A 34 -21.62 9.98 -6.43
CA SER A 34 -21.54 10.67 -5.13
C SER A 34 -21.72 9.76 -3.91
N GLN A 35 -22.53 8.70 -4.01
CA GLN A 35 -22.81 7.82 -2.88
C GLN A 35 -21.66 6.83 -2.62
N LEU A 36 -20.97 6.39 -3.68
CA LEU A 36 -19.75 5.59 -3.56
C LEU A 36 -18.61 6.38 -2.89
N ARG A 37 -18.54 7.69 -3.11
CA ARG A 37 -17.58 8.55 -2.38
C ARG A 37 -17.97 8.70 -0.91
N LEU A 38 -19.26 8.81 -0.60
CA LEU A 38 -19.73 8.88 0.79
C LEU A 38 -19.42 7.60 1.56
N ILE A 39 -19.71 6.41 1.00
CA ILE A 39 -19.39 5.14 1.68
C ILE A 39 -17.87 4.94 1.83
N SER A 40 -17.06 5.36 0.86
CA SER A 40 -15.59 5.28 0.95
C SER A 40 -15.03 6.21 2.02
N THR A 41 -15.52 7.45 2.11
CA THR A 41 -15.08 8.42 3.13
C THR A 41 -15.54 8.02 4.53
N VAL A 42 -16.78 7.54 4.67
CA VAL A 42 -17.29 6.99 5.94
C VAL A 42 -16.52 5.73 6.34
N GLY A 43 -16.31 4.80 5.41
CA GLY A 43 -15.55 3.57 5.66
C GLY A 43 -14.11 3.86 6.07
N MET A 44 -13.43 4.79 5.39
CA MET A 44 -12.10 5.25 5.79
C MET A 44 -12.11 5.88 7.20
N GLY A 45 -13.12 6.70 7.52
CA GLY A 45 -13.29 7.28 8.84
C GLY A 45 -13.49 6.22 9.93
N ILE A 46 -14.29 5.18 9.67
CA ILE A 46 -14.50 4.04 10.58
C ILE A 46 -13.20 3.27 10.80
N LEU A 47 -12.45 2.95 9.73
CA LEU A 47 -11.16 2.25 9.82
C LEU A 47 -10.11 3.04 10.61
N VAL A 48 -10.04 4.36 10.42
CA VAL A 48 -9.13 5.22 11.18
C VAL A 48 -9.60 5.36 12.63
N GLY A 49 -10.90 5.50 12.88
CA GLY A 49 -11.48 5.60 14.22
C GLY A 49 -11.25 4.34 15.06
N THR A 50 -11.49 3.15 14.50
CA THR A 50 -11.23 1.88 15.20
C THR A 50 -9.73 1.71 15.48
N SER A 51 -8.87 2.14 14.54
CA SER A 51 -7.43 2.11 14.72
C SER A 51 -6.98 2.95 15.92
N LEU A 52 -7.46 4.19 16.03
CA LEU A 52 -7.03 5.14 17.06
C LEU A 52 -7.63 4.88 18.44
N ILE A 53 -8.91 4.49 18.52
CA ILE A 53 -9.62 4.38 19.81
C ILE A 53 -9.40 3.02 20.47
N VAL A 54 -9.29 1.95 19.66
CA VAL A 54 -9.30 0.56 20.19
C VAL A 54 -8.05 -0.19 19.80
N ILE A 55 -7.69 -0.24 18.51
CA ILE A 55 -6.60 -1.12 18.05
C ILE A 55 -5.23 -0.66 18.60
N ILE A 56 -4.93 0.64 18.60
CA ILE A 56 -3.66 1.14 19.13
C ILE A 56 -3.56 0.94 20.65
N PRO A 57 -4.54 1.35 21.49
CA PRO A 57 -4.48 1.14 22.95
C PRO A 57 -4.38 -0.34 23.35
N GLU A 58 -5.28 -1.19 22.84
CA GLU A 58 -5.28 -2.63 23.12
C GLU A 58 -3.98 -3.30 22.63
N GLY A 59 -3.45 -2.83 21.50
CA GLY A 59 -2.21 -3.33 20.92
C GLY A 59 -0.98 -3.03 21.79
N ILE A 60 -0.84 -1.79 22.30
CA ILE A 60 0.28 -1.45 23.19
C ILE A 60 0.18 -2.17 24.53
N GLU A 61 -1.02 -2.27 25.10
CA GLU A 61 -1.25 -2.98 26.37
C GLU A 61 -0.84 -4.44 26.25
N THR A 62 -1.16 -5.07 25.13
CA THR A 62 -0.74 -6.44 24.80
C THR A 62 0.79 -6.55 24.67
N LEU A 63 1.43 -5.63 23.94
CA LEU A 63 2.89 -5.66 23.74
C LEU A 63 3.67 -5.48 25.05
N TYR A 64 3.27 -4.52 25.88
CA TYR A 64 3.93 -4.28 27.17
C TYR A 64 3.66 -5.43 28.16
N SER A 65 2.46 -6.01 28.15
CA SER A 65 2.12 -7.18 28.98
C SER A 65 2.93 -8.42 28.56
N ALA A 66 3.07 -8.68 27.26
CA ALA A 66 3.86 -9.79 26.74
C ALA A 66 5.36 -9.64 27.05
N SER A 67 5.91 -8.43 26.94
CA SER A 67 7.31 -8.14 27.29
C SER A 67 7.59 -8.37 28.78
N SER A 68 6.66 -7.95 29.65
CA SER A 68 6.78 -8.14 31.10
C SER A 68 6.69 -9.62 31.53
N ALA A 69 5.81 -10.40 30.89
CA ALA A 69 5.71 -11.84 31.11
C ALA A 69 6.98 -12.60 30.68
N SER A 70 7.67 -12.13 29.63
CA SER A 70 8.91 -12.73 29.12
C SER A 70 10.06 -12.65 30.12
N GLN A 71 10.17 -11.55 30.87
CA GLN A 71 11.24 -11.37 31.86
C GLN A 71 11.11 -12.31 33.07
N THR A 72 9.88 -12.69 33.45
CA THR A 72 9.63 -13.62 34.56
C THR A 72 9.84 -15.10 34.15
N ALA A 73 9.81 -15.39 32.84
CA ALA A 73 10.01 -16.74 32.30
C ALA A 73 11.50 -17.14 32.11
N HIS A 74 12.44 -16.20 32.27
CA HIS A 74 13.87 -16.46 32.09
C HIS A 74 14.55 -17.24 33.23
N THR A 75 13.85 -17.56 34.32
CA THR A 75 14.47 -18.26 35.46
C THR A 75 14.31 -19.79 35.43
N HIS A 76 13.56 -20.40 34.49
CA HIS A 76 13.36 -21.87 34.57
C HIS A 76 13.19 -22.73 33.30
N ARG A 77 13.42 -22.23 32.07
CA ARG A 77 13.48 -23.12 30.88
C ARG A 77 14.47 -22.64 29.82
N ALA A 78 15.71 -23.10 29.93
CA ALA A 78 16.66 -23.14 28.82
C ALA A 78 16.26 -24.26 27.83
N LEU A 79 15.25 -24.02 26.99
CA LEU A 79 15.00 -24.79 25.78
C LEU A 79 14.71 -23.80 24.63
N SER A 80 15.78 -23.51 23.91
CA SER A 80 15.93 -22.88 22.61
C SER A 80 14.64 -22.68 21.79
N THR A 81 13.99 -21.54 21.93
CA THR A 81 13.16 -20.96 20.87
C THR A 81 13.90 -19.71 20.39
N PRO A 82 14.30 -19.63 19.10
CA PRO A 82 14.98 -18.44 18.59
C PRO A 82 14.10 -17.22 18.85
N PRO A 83 14.60 -16.15 19.48
CA PRO A 83 13.83 -14.94 19.68
C PRO A 83 13.50 -14.39 18.29
N LEU A 84 12.21 -14.24 18.00
CA LEU A 84 11.74 -13.47 16.85
C LEU A 84 12.14 -12.01 17.11
N SER A 85 13.39 -11.67 16.81
CA SER A 85 13.87 -10.31 16.88
C SER A 85 13.13 -9.52 15.82
N ILE A 86 12.16 -8.72 16.23
CA ILE A 86 11.51 -7.72 15.40
C ILE A 86 12.58 -6.66 15.10
N ARG A 87 13.44 -6.96 14.14
CA ARG A 87 14.41 -6.01 13.59
C ARG A 87 13.69 -5.25 12.51
N TRP A 88 13.13 -4.09 12.87
CA TRP A 88 12.67 -3.12 11.91
C TRP A 88 13.84 -2.82 10.96
N PRO A 89 13.66 -2.99 9.63
CA PRO A 89 14.67 -2.53 8.70
C PRO A 89 14.89 -1.03 8.93
N PRO A 90 16.13 -0.53 8.91
CA PRO A 90 16.38 0.90 8.98
C PRO A 90 15.53 1.58 7.90
N ALA A 91 14.87 2.68 8.29
CA ALA A 91 13.95 3.44 7.45
C ALA A 91 14.45 3.47 6.00
N THR A 92 13.60 3.02 5.07
CA THR A 92 13.98 2.93 3.67
C THR A 92 14.33 4.33 3.12
N PRO A 93 15.25 4.44 2.13
CA PRO A 93 15.77 5.70 1.61
C PRO A 93 14.71 6.70 1.08
N TRP A 94 13.47 6.27 0.93
CA TRP A 94 12.33 7.07 0.45
C TRP A 94 11.91 8.19 1.42
N LEU A 95 12.38 8.15 2.66
CA LEU A 95 12.20 9.22 3.66
C LEU A 95 13.34 10.25 3.65
N SER A 96 14.31 10.15 2.74
CA SER A 96 15.28 11.23 2.57
C SER A 96 14.54 12.49 2.14
N PRO A 97 14.66 13.62 2.87
CA PRO A 97 14.18 14.90 2.39
C PRO A 97 14.77 15.12 1.00
N ARG A 98 13.93 15.01 -0.04
CA ARG A 98 14.33 15.48 -1.37
C ARG A 98 14.65 16.96 -1.19
N ASP A 99 15.93 17.30 -1.26
CA ASP A 99 16.37 18.68 -1.28
C ASP A 99 15.63 19.38 -2.44
N PRO A 100 14.74 20.35 -2.16
CA PRO A 100 13.96 21.02 -3.21
C PRO A 100 14.86 21.79 -4.18
N SER A 101 16.13 22.05 -3.83
CA SER A 101 17.09 22.69 -4.73
C SER A 101 17.54 21.78 -5.88
N ASN A 102 17.43 20.46 -5.74
CA ASN A 102 17.79 19.48 -6.77
C ASN A 102 16.57 18.98 -7.57
N ALA A 103 15.36 19.48 -7.24
CA ALA A 103 14.10 19.14 -7.89
C ALA A 103 13.75 20.08 -9.05
N LEU A 104 14.45 21.20 -9.20
CA LEU A 104 14.42 21.95 -10.45
C LEU A 104 15.36 21.25 -11.44
N PRO A 105 14.89 20.89 -12.66
CA PRO A 105 15.79 20.65 -13.76
C PRO A 105 16.71 21.86 -13.86
N ASN A 106 18.00 21.69 -13.65
CA ASN A 106 18.94 22.76 -13.99
C ASN A 106 18.62 23.17 -15.44
N PRO A 107 18.38 24.48 -15.70
CA PRO A 107 18.24 24.93 -17.06
C PRO A 107 19.48 24.46 -17.82
N VAL A 108 19.29 23.55 -18.78
CA VAL A 108 20.33 23.21 -19.74
C VAL A 108 20.49 24.46 -20.58
N ILE A 109 21.35 25.38 -20.13
CA ILE A 109 21.80 26.51 -20.94
C ILE A 109 22.71 25.87 -21.99
N PRO A 110 22.32 25.85 -23.28
CA PRO A 110 23.22 25.39 -24.32
C PRO A 110 24.43 26.33 -24.30
N ALA A 111 25.62 25.81 -24.00
CA ALA A 111 26.85 26.59 -24.08
C ALA A 111 27.18 26.98 -25.54
N ASN A 112 26.43 26.47 -26.52
CA ASN A 112 26.61 26.76 -27.93
C ASN A 112 25.28 26.60 -28.70
N PRO A 113 24.78 27.60 -29.45
CA PRO A 113 23.51 27.52 -30.18
C PRO A 113 23.47 26.53 -31.36
N ASP A 114 24.56 25.83 -31.70
CA ASP A 114 24.65 25.05 -32.95
C ASP A 114 24.61 23.51 -32.78
N THR A 115 24.30 22.96 -31.60
CA THR A 115 24.24 21.48 -31.43
C THR A 115 22.80 20.96 -31.46
N PRO A 116 22.37 20.21 -32.50
CA PRO A 116 21.04 19.63 -32.55
C PRO A 116 20.85 18.54 -31.48
N SER A 117 19.73 18.61 -30.77
CA SER A 117 19.30 17.63 -29.75
C SER A 117 19.18 16.22 -30.30
N THR A 118 20.09 15.33 -29.94
CA THR A 118 19.89 13.87 -30.06
C THR A 118 19.00 13.38 -28.93
N THR A 119 17.69 13.66 -29.03
CA THR A 119 16.67 12.93 -28.27
C THR A 119 16.48 11.56 -28.94
N PRO A 120 16.74 10.43 -28.25
CA PRO A 120 16.36 9.13 -28.77
C PRO A 120 14.85 8.96 -28.58
N THR A 121 14.05 9.46 -29.53
CA THR A 121 12.62 9.19 -29.62
C THR A 121 12.43 7.74 -30.09
N PRO A 122 11.80 6.85 -29.30
CA PRO A 122 11.42 5.53 -29.78
C PRO A 122 10.25 5.70 -30.74
N ARG A 123 10.54 5.68 -32.05
CA ARG A 123 9.54 5.78 -33.12
C ARG A 123 8.79 4.45 -33.23
N ALA A 124 7.68 4.33 -32.51
CA ALA A 124 6.61 3.40 -32.84
C ALA A 124 5.69 4.07 -33.86
N THR A 125 5.87 3.82 -35.17
CA THR A 125 4.84 4.19 -36.17
C THR A 125 4.91 3.30 -37.41
N ALA A 126 3.98 2.36 -37.46
CA ALA A 126 3.16 1.96 -38.61
C ALA A 126 3.85 1.86 -39.99
N ALA A 127 4.30 0.65 -40.33
CA ALA A 127 4.48 0.23 -41.72
C ALA A 127 3.11 -0.16 -42.30
N HIS A 128 2.49 0.76 -43.04
CA HIS A 128 1.27 0.54 -43.81
C HIS A 128 1.52 0.93 -45.27
N ARG A 129 1.46 -0.11 -46.13
CA ARG A 129 1.22 -0.15 -47.59
C ARG A 129 2.25 0.42 -48.58
N THR A 130 2.80 -0.53 -49.34
CA THR A 130 3.22 -0.51 -50.76
C THR A 130 2.05 -0.15 -51.71
N PRO A 131 2.16 -0.03 -53.08
CA PRO A 131 3.29 -0.26 -54.01
C PRO A 131 3.48 0.74 -55.22
N THR A 132 4.71 0.77 -55.81
CA THR A 132 5.09 0.86 -57.27
C THR A 132 4.71 2.07 -58.18
N PRO A 133 5.19 2.18 -59.45
CA PRO A 133 6.58 2.18 -59.99
C PRO A 133 6.83 3.24 -61.11
N GLY A 134 8.08 3.34 -61.62
CA GLY A 134 8.45 3.98 -62.90
C GLY A 134 8.77 5.48 -62.81
N SER A 135 9.58 6.12 -63.65
CA SER A 135 10.40 5.77 -64.82
C SER A 135 11.12 7.06 -65.27
N ALA A 136 12.25 6.91 -65.97
CA ALA A 136 12.87 7.87 -66.92
C ALA A 136 13.72 9.05 -66.38
N SER A 137 15.05 8.95 -66.63
CA SER A 137 15.92 9.78 -67.51
C SER A 137 15.87 11.32 -67.44
N PRO A 138 16.95 12.05 -67.82
CA PRO A 138 17.68 11.96 -69.10
C PRO A 138 19.02 11.21 -69.04
#